data_AF-A0A522GKG8-F1
#
_entry.id   AF-A0A522GKG8-F1
#
_cell.length_a   1.000
_cell.length_b   1.000
_cell.length_c   1.000
_cell.angle_alpha   90.00
_cell.angle_beta   90.00
_cell.angle_gamma   90.00
#
_symmetry.space_group_name_H-M   'P 1'
#
loop_
_entity.id
_entity.type
_entity.pdbx_description
1 polymer ?
#
loop_
_entity_poly.entity_id
_entity_poly.type
_entity_poly.pdbx_seq_one_letter_code
_entity_poly.pdbx_strand_id
1 'polypeptide(L)'
;MSAERKTHSEKKPADLARRFGERASQRASKWDSWRRETYTLPRGEARDKAREWFTEFPKAAYMTEIEFWRELADGRIEFTIRRLPSAD
;
A
#
# COMPACT_ATOMS: atom_id res chain seq x y z
N MET A 1 -41.15 46.84 -14.57
CA MET A 1 -39.86 46.62 -15.26
C MET A 1 -39.12 45.51 -14.54
N SER A 2 -39.04 44.36 -15.19
CA SER A 2 -38.21 43.21 -14.80
C SER A 2 -36.72 43.54 -14.99
N ALA A 3 -35.87 43.08 -14.06
CA ALA A 3 -34.45 42.76 -14.20
C ALA A 3 -33.81 42.76 -12.80
N GLU A 4 -32.82 41.97 -12.44
CA GLU A 4 -32.24 40.71 -12.92
C GLU A 4 -31.33 40.23 -11.77
N ARG A 5 -31.38 38.92 -11.48
CA ARG A 5 -30.36 38.03 -10.88
C ARG A 5 -29.45 38.52 -9.75
N LYS A 6 -29.38 37.70 -8.71
CA LYS A 6 -28.12 37.08 -8.22
C LYS A 6 -28.47 35.86 -7.35
N THR A 7 -28.58 34.68 -7.97
CA THR A 7 -28.52 33.42 -7.22
C THR A 7 -27.07 33.24 -6.77
N HIS A 8 -26.81 33.58 -5.50
CA HIS A 8 -25.55 33.21 -4.85
C HIS A 8 -25.53 31.69 -4.80
N SER A 9 -24.68 31.06 -5.63
CA SER A 9 -24.50 29.61 -5.62
C SER A 9 -23.83 29.21 -4.31
N GLU A 10 -24.65 28.94 -3.30
CA GLU A 10 -24.21 28.36 -2.03
C GLU A 10 -23.56 27.01 -2.34
N LYS A 11 -22.25 26.94 -2.09
CA LYS A 11 -21.46 25.71 -2.16
C LYS A 11 -22.07 24.71 -1.20
N LYS A 12 -22.83 23.76 -1.74
CA LYS A 12 -23.47 22.70 -0.96
C LYS A 12 -22.38 21.84 -0.31
N PRO A 13 -22.51 21.47 0.98
CA PRO A 13 -21.51 20.69 1.72
C PRO A 13 -21.22 19.34 1.04
N ALA A 14 -22.17 18.79 0.29
CA ALA A 14 -22.00 17.59 -0.52
C ALA A 14 -20.91 17.73 -1.61
N ASP A 15 -20.69 18.93 -2.15
CA ASP A 15 -19.69 19.16 -3.20
C ASP A 15 -18.26 19.24 -2.63
N LEU A 16 -18.13 19.72 -1.38
CA LEU A 16 -16.88 19.64 -0.63
C LEU A 16 -16.56 18.18 -0.25
N ALA A 17 -17.54 17.44 0.27
CA ALA A 17 -17.38 16.02 0.61
C ALA A 17 -16.98 15.18 -0.61
N ARG A 18 -17.57 15.45 -1.79
CA ARG A 18 -17.19 14.80 -3.05
C ARG A 18 -15.76 15.16 -3.48
N ARG A 19 -15.35 16.42 -3.38
CA ARG A 19 -13.97 16.85 -3.64
C ARG A 19 -12.93 16.29 -2.65
N PHE A 20 -13.31 16.02 -1.40
CA PHE A 20 -12.44 15.33 -0.44
C PHE A 20 -12.38 13.83 -0.74
N GLY A 21 -13.52 13.21 -1.07
CA GLY A 21 -13.61 11.79 -1.47
C GLY A 21 -12.85 11.47 -2.75
N GLU A 22 -12.94 12.31 -3.79
CA GLU A 22 -12.23 12.12 -5.06
C GLU A 22 -10.72 12.29 -4.94
N ARG A 23 -10.25 13.17 -4.04
CA ARG A 23 -8.80 13.31 -3.75
C ARG A 23 -8.28 12.17 -2.87
N ALA A 24 -9.09 11.69 -1.93
CA ALA A 24 -8.76 10.52 -1.11
C ALA A 24 -8.71 9.24 -1.95
N SER A 25 -9.66 9.03 -2.87
CA SER A 25 -9.71 7.86 -3.75
C SER A 25 -8.62 7.86 -4.83
N GLN A 26 -8.23 9.03 -5.35
CA GLN A 26 -7.09 9.14 -6.28
C GLN A 26 -5.72 8.96 -5.60
N ARG A 27 -5.60 9.25 -4.30
CA ARG A 27 -4.39 8.93 -3.51
C ARG A 27 -4.36 7.46 -3.06
N ALA A 28 -5.50 6.92 -2.62
CA ALA A 28 -5.64 5.51 -2.26
C ALA A 28 -5.35 4.59 -3.47
N SER A 29 -5.87 4.89 -4.65
CA SER A 29 -5.65 4.04 -5.84
C SER A 29 -4.21 4.04 -6.39
N LYS A 30 -3.35 4.99 -5.98
CA LYS A 30 -1.96 5.09 -6.44
C LYS A 30 -0.91 4.75 -5.36
N TRP A 31 -1.27 4.84 -4.08
CA TRP A 31 -0.40 4.54 -2.93
C TRP A 31 -0.93 3.45 -2.00
N ASP A 32 -2.14 2.92 -2.16
CA ASP A 32 -2.69 1.83 -1.34
C ASP A 32 -2.53 0.50 -2.07
N SER A 33 -1.31 -0.03 -2.11
CA SER A 33 -1.12 -1.41 -2.54
C SER A 33 -0.12 -2.05 -1.60
N TRP A 34 -0.64 -2.53 -0.48
CA TRP A 34 -0.04 -3.62 0.28
C TRP A 34 0.77 -4.54 -0.64
N ARG A 35 2.08 -4.64 -0.42
CA ARG A 35 2.96 -5.49 -1.24
C ARG A 35 3.15 -6.81 -0.51
N ARG A 36 2.82 -7.90 -1.20
CA ARG A 36 3.00 -9.26 -0.72
C ARG A 36 3.65 -10.08 -1.83
N GLU A 37 4.79 -10.67 -1.53
CA GLU A 37 5.56 -11.50 -2.46
C GLU A 37 5.89 -12.84 -1.82
N THR A 38 5.85 -13.90 -2.62
CA THR A 38 6.17 -15.27 -2.21
C THR A 38 7.39 -15.76 -2.99
N TYR A 39 8.35 -16.32 -2.28
CA TYR A 39 9.61 -16.82 -2.82
C TYR A 39 9.78 -18.28 -2.46
N THR A 40 10.31 -19.07 -3.39
CA THR A 40 10.71 -20.46 -3.16
C THR A 40 12.18 -20.61 -3.55
N LEU A 41 13.06 -20.59 -2.56
CA LEU A 41 14.51 -20.51 -2.74
C LEU A 41 15.22 -21.55 -1.86
N PRO A 42 16.44 -22.01 -2.22
CA PRO A 42 17.29 -22.77 -1.30
C PRO A 42 17.46 -22.05 0.03
N ARG A 43 17.61 -22.80 1.13
CA ARG A 43 17.60 -22.23 2.48
C ARG A 43 18.58 -21.07 2.71
N GLY A 44 19.77 -21.12 2.12
CA GLY A 44 20.73 -20.02 2.17
C GLY A 44 20.18 -18.77 1.49
N GLU A 45 19.80 -18.92 0.21
CA GLU A 45 19.26 -17.84 -0.61
C GLU A 45 17.95 -17.26 -0.04
N ALA A 46 17.09 -18.06 0.58
CA ALA A 46 15.89 -17.57 1.24
C ALA A 46 16.22 -16.62 2.41
N ARG A 47 17.27 -16.92 3.18
CA ARG A 47 17.73 -16.04 4.28
C ARG A 47 18.35 -14.76 3.73
N ASP A 48 19.16 -14.87 2.69
CA ASP A 48 19.77 -13.69 2.06
C ASP A 48 18.71 -12.81 1.41
N LYS A 49 17.71 -13.39 0.72
CA LYS A 49 16.57 -12.64 0.19
C LYS A 49 15.79 -11.92 1.28
N ALA A 50 15.47 -12.60 2.38
CA ALA A 50 14.80 -11.96 3.50
C ALA A 50 15.63 -10.78 4.06
N ARG A 51 16.96 -10.92 4.19
CA ARG A 51 17.85 -9.85 4.64
C ARG A 51 17.90 -8.67 3.68
N GLU A 52 17.98 -8.92 2.37
CA GLU A 52 17.92 -7.88 1.34
C GLU A 52 16.64 -7.05 1.50
N TRP A 53 15.50 -7.73 1.67
CA TRP A 53 14.21 -7.09 1.89
C TRP A 53 14.16 -6.23 3.16
N PHE A 54 14.69 -6.71 4.29
CA PHE A 54 14.73 -5.92 5.52
C PHE A 54 15.76 -4.77 5.47
N THR A 55 16.78 -4.88 4.60
CA THR A 55 17.76 -3.83 4.37
C THR A 55 17.17 -2.72 3.51
N GLU A 56 16.50 -3.08 2.42
CA GLU A 56 15.89 -2.13 1.48
C GLU A 56 14.60 -1.53 2.03
N PHE A 57 13.81 -2.31 2.76
CA PHE A 57 12.55 -1.91 3.39
C PHE A 57 12.54 -2.26 4.88
N PRO A 58 13.17 -1.44 5.74
CA PRO A 58 13.21 -1.68 7.17
C PRO A 58 11.80 -1.79 7.77
N LYS A 59 11.62 -2.71 8.73
CA LYS A 59 10.32 -2.93 9.41
C LYS A 59 9.75 -1.64 10.01
N ALA A 60 10.60 -0.77 10.58
CA ALA A 60 10.17 0.46 11.21
C ALA A 60 9.50 1.45 10.24
N ALA A 61 9.96 1.49 8.99
CA ALA A 61 9.40 2.37 7.97
C ALA A 61 8.24 1.68 7.23
N TYR A 62 8.42 0.44 6.80
CA TYR A 62 7.48 -0.20 5.86
C TYR A 62 6.63 -1.30 6.47
N MET A 63 6.68 -1.50 7.79
CA MET A 63 6.07 -2.66 8.48
C MET A 63 6.36 -3.99 7.77
N THR A 64 7.56 -4.11 7.18
CA THR A 64 8.00 -5.31 6.48
C THR A 64 7.99 -6.51 7.43
N GLU A 65 7.44 -7.63 6.99
CA GLU A 65 7.29 -8.83 7.81
C GLU A 65 7.22 -10.11 6.96
N ILE A 66 7.79 -11.20 7.48
CA ILE A 66 7.56 -12.54 6.94
C ILE A 66 6.21 -13.03 7.45
N GLU A 67 5.22 -13.11 6.56
CA GLU A 67 3.84 -13.53 6.88
C GLU A 67 3.77 -15.03 7.18
N PHE A 68 4.43 -15.83 6.36
CA PHE A 68 4.40 -17.29 6.43
C PHE A 68 5.69 -17.85 5.84
N TRP A 69 6.16 -18.98 6.38
CA TRP A 69 7.20 -19.77 5.74
C TRP A 69 7.06 -21.26 6.04
N ARG A 70 7.57 -22.09 5.13
CA ARG A 70 7.70 -23.53 5.30
C ARG A 70 8.94 -24.06 4.58
N GLU A 71 9.47 -25.18 5.07
CA GLU A 71 10.46 -25.97 4.36
C GLU A 71 9.75 -26.97 3.45
N LEU A 72 10.23 -27.12 2.21
CA LEU A 72 9.73 -28.08 1.23
C LEU A 72 10.50 -29.40 1.32
N ALA A 73 9.94 -30.46 0.75
CA ALA A 73 10.56 -31.80 0.78
C ALA A 73 11.96 -31.84 0.13
N ASP A 74 12.24 -30.92 -0.80
CA ASP A 74 13.53 -30.78 -1.47
C ASP A 74 14.55 -29.88 -0.72
N GLY A 75 14.20 -29.38 0.47
CA GLY A 75 15.06 -28.54 1.30
C GLY A 75 15.07 -27.04 0.95
N ARG A 76 14.29 -26.62 -0.05
CA ARG A 76 14.00 -25.20 -0.28
C ARG A 76 13.04 -24.64 0.77
N ILE A 77 13.10 -23.34 0.96
CA ILE A 77 12.19 -22.57 1.80
C ILE A 77 11.22 -21.82 0.89
N GLU A 78 9.93 -22.03 1.11
CA GLU A 78 8.88 -21.17 0.59
C GLU A 78 8.51 -20.17 1.68
N PHE A 79 8.62 -18.87 1.41
CA PHE A 79 8.21 -17.83 2.35
C PHE A 79 7.46 -16.71 1.65
N THR A 80 6.57 -16.08 2.39
CA THR A 80 5.83 -14.89 1.97
C THR A 80 6.27 -13.70 2.80
N ILE A 81 6.68 -12.63 2.13
CA ILE A 81 7.01 -11.34 2.76
C ILE A 81 5.96 -10.30 2.39
N ARG A 82 5.65 -9.43 3.34
CA ARG A 82 4.65 -8.38 3.21
C ARG A 82 5.22 -7.04 3.66
N ARG A 83 4.75 -5.94 3.08
CA ARG A 83 5.05 -4.57 3.54
C ARG A 83 3.94 -3.60 3.18
N LEU A 84 3.86 -2.51 3.94
CA LEU A 84 3.06 -1.35 3.57
C LEU A 84 3.70 -0.60 2.39
N PRO A 85 2.88 0.05 1.55
CA PRO A 85 3.35 1.09 0.65
C PRO A 85 3.88 2.30 1.47
N SER A 86 4.72 3.12 0.83
CA SER A 86 5.51 4.24 1.40
C SER A 86 5.12 4.72 2.80
N ALA A 87 6.12 4.77 3.69
CA ALA A 87 6.04 5.18 5.09
C ALA A 87 5.78 6.68 5.37
N ASP A 88 5.32 7.46 4.38
CA ASP A 88 5.24 8.93 4.44
C ASP A 88 4.30 9.45 5.54
#